data_AF-A0A529LI62-F1
#
_entry.id   AF-A0A529LI62-F1
#
_cell.length_a   1.000
_cell.length_b   1.000
_cell.length_c   1.000
_cell.angle_alpha   90.00
_cell.angle_beta   90.00
_cell.angle_gamma   90.00
#
_symmetry.space_group_name_H-M   'P 1'
#
loop_
_entity.id
_entity.type
_entity.pdbx_description
1 polymer ?
#
loop_
_entity_poly.entity_id
_entity_poly.type
_entity_poly.pdbx_seq_one_letter_code
_entity_poly.pdbx_strand_id
1 'polypeptide(L)'
;MFLINLKGAARRGEDFINGRRVSFSVRRPGSIIYIPAESEWTGWDEGDALASYLLVSIAREFAEQTFEGSASYRLAEVPPWIGFRDSTMEMALQKIAAELRFPDPISVTMVESQVTQLFVQMVRLNQTGHQPVKGGLSAFDLKRVVGMIESLSDGGPTLADLAKELG
;
A
#
# COMPACT_ATOMS: atom_id res chain seq x y z
N MET A 1 5.10 0.12 9.23
CA MET A 1 6.51 -0.30 9.34
C MET A 1 7.01 -0.77 7.98
N PHE A 2 8.27 -0.50 7.66
CA PHE A 2 8.99 -1.09 6.54
C PHE A 2 10.17 -1.94 7.02
N LEU A 3 10.46 -3.02 6.31
CA LEU A 3 11.70 -3.79 6.44
C LEU A 3 12.34 -3.92 5.06
N ILE A 4 13.63 -3.63 4.93
CA ILE A 4 14.41 -3.91 3.72
C ILE A 4 15.53 -4.87 4.02
N ASN A 5 15.73 -5.86 3.14
CA ASN A 5 16.94 -6.66 3.14
C ASN A 5 18.08 -5.87 2.47
N LEU A 6 19.14 -5.57 3.21
CA LEU A 6 20.34 -4.88 2.71
C LEU A 6 21.39 -5.84 2.17
N LYS A 7 21.50 -7.05 2.73
CA LYS A 7 22.53 -8.03 2.39
C LYS A 7 22.08 -9.45 2.71
N GLY A 8 22.55 -10.41 1.93
CA GLY A 8 22.23 -11.83 2.09
C GLY A 8 20.83 -12.13 1.57
N ALA A 9 20.42 -13.40 1.67
CA ALA A 9 19.10 -13.83 1.23
C ALA A 9 18.46 -14.80 2.22
N ALA A 10 17.17 -14.56 2.53
CA ALA A 10 16.31 -15.57 3.15
C ALA A 10 15.71 -16.45 2.04
N ARG A 11 15.96 -17.75 2.10
CA ARG A 11 15.55 -18.72 1.07
C ARG A 11 14.34 -19.53 1.47
N ARG A 12 14.08 -19.63 2.78
CA ARG A 12 12.94 -20.33 3.37
C ARG A 12 12.41 -19.54 4.55
N GLY A 13 11.18 -19.83 4.91
CA GLY A 13 10.53 -19.20 6.04
C GLY A 13 9.04 -19.41 6.01
N GLU A 14 8.38 -18.85 7.01
CA GLU A 14 6.93 -18.78 7.10
C GLU A 14 6.52 -17.37 7.50
N ASP A 15 5.41 -16.93 6.90
CA ASP A 15 4.85 -15.61 7.13
C ASP A 15 3.38 -15.74 7.48
N PHE A 16 2.97 -14.98 8.49
CA PHE A 16 1.59 -14.85 8.92
C PHE A 16 1.25 -13.38 9.05
N ILE A 17 0.14 -12.96 8.45
CA ILE A 17 -0.42 -11.62 8.58
C ILE A 17 -1.75 -11.77 9.32
N ASN A 18 -1.88 -11.12 10.47
CA ASN A 18 -3.08 -11.19 11.33
C ASN A 18 -3.51 -12.66 11.58
N GLY A 19 -2.52 -13.53 11.86
CA GLY A 19 -2.70 -14.96 12.09
C GLY A 19 -2.97 -15.82 10.84
N ARG A 20 -3.08 -15.21 9.64
CA ARG A 20 -3.28 -15.95 8.38
C ARG A 20 -1.96 -16.20 7.69
N ARG A 21 -1.68 -17.47 7.36
CA ARG A 21 -0.48 -17.85 6.60
C ARG A 21 -0.52 -17.25 5.21
N VAL A 22 0.59 -16.66 4.78
CA VAL A 22 0.80 -16.16 3.41
C VAL A 22 1.94 -16.92 2.73
N SER A 23 1.99 -16.85 1.40
CA SER A 23 3.06 -17.49 0.62
C SER A 23 4.40 -16.84 0.93
N PHE A 24 5.39 -17.65 1.30
CA PHE A 24 6.75 -17.19 1.49
C PHE A 24 7.35 -16.70 0.15
N SER A 25 8.02 -15.56 0.20
CA SER A 25 8.76 -14.98 -0.93
C SER A 25 10.24 -14.88 -0.57
N VAL A 26 11.11 -15.40 -1.44
CA VAL A 26 12.57 -15.33 -1.24
C VAL A 26 13.00 -13.87 -1.09
N ARG A 27 13.61 -13.53 0.04
CA ARG A 27 14.04 -12.16 0.33
C ARG A 27 15.49 -11.98 -0.06
N ARG A 28 15.75 -11.51 -1.27
CA ARG A 28 17.10 -11.13 -1.74
C ARG A 28 17.42 -9.69 -1.29
N PRO A 29 18.67 -9.20 -1.43
CA PRO A 29 18.95 -7.79 -1.20
C PRO A 29 18.02 -6.91 -2.05
N GLY A 30 17.46 -5.88 -1.43
CA GLY A 30 16.44 -5.01 -2.01
C GLY A 30 14.99 -5.48 -1.86
N SER A 31 14.75 -6.68 -1.31
CA SER A 31 13.38 -7.12 -0.97
C SER A 31 12.82 -6.28 0.18
N ILE A 32 11.58 -5.83 0.03
CA ILE A 32 10.88 -4.95 0.97
C ILE A 32 9.68 -5.68 1.58
N ILE A 33 9.45 -5.43 2.86
CA ILE A 33 8.22 -5.76 3.57
C ILE A 33 7.58 -4.45 4.02
N TYR A 34 6.29 -4.29 3.78
CA TYR A 34 5.47 -3.22 4.32
C TYR A 34 4.34 -3.83 5.14
N ILE A 35 4.24 -3.41 6.41
CA ILE A 35 3.12 -3.74 7.29
C ILE A 35 2.45 -2.42 7.72
N PRO A 36 1.16 -2.21 7.38
CA PRO A 36 0.41 -1.02 7.79
C PRO A 36 0.19 -1.01 9.31
N ALA A 37 -0.22 0.14 9.84
CA ALA A 37 -0.67 0.22 11.23
C ALA A 37 -1.84 -0.75 11.47
N GLU A 38 -1.99 -1.22 12.72
CA GLU A 38 -3.04 -2.18 13.13
C GLU A 38 -2.96 -3.57 12.49
N SER A 39 -1.92 -3.87 11.71
CA SER A 39 -1.63 -5.21 11.21
C SER A 39 -0.45 -5.83 11.95
N GLU A 40 -0.57 -7.11 12.24
CA GLU A 40 0.47 -7.91 12.87
C GLU A 40 1.12 -8.83 11.82
N TRP A 41 2.45 -8.84 11.81
CA TRP A 41 3.23 -9.83 11.05
C TRP A 41 4.03 -10.68 12.02
N THR A 42 3.89 -12.00 11.90
CA THR A 42 4.70 -12.99 12.61
C THR A 42 5.27 -13.99 11.62
N GLY A 43 6.41 -14.59 11.96
CA GLY A 43 7.10 -15.49 11.04
C GLY A 43 8.53 -15.80 11.45
N TRP A 44 9.21 -16.54 10.59
CA TRP A 44 10.63 -16.85 10.74
C TRP A 44 11.27 -16.99 9.36
N ASP A 45 12.57 -16.70 9.29
CA ASP A 45 13.38 -16.73 8.08
C ASP A 45 14.60 -17.63 8.29
N GLU A 46 14.88 -18.47 7.29
CA GLU A 46 16.15 -19.17 7.16
C GLU A 46 16.92 -18.60 5.96
N GLY A 47 18.10 -18.07 6.23
CA GLY A 47 18.89 -17.33 5.25
C GLY A 47 20.38 -17.34 5.54
N ASP A 48 21.11 -16.51 4.80
CA ASP A 48 22.56 -16.39 4.95
C ASP A 48 22.93 -15.88 6.37
N ALA A 49 23.95 -16.46 6.99
CA ALA A 49 24.39 -16.12 8.36
C ALA A 49 24.81 -14.66 8.56
N LEU A 50 25.16 -13.97 7.47
CA LEU A 50 25.57 -12.56 7.47
C LEU A 50 24.50 -11.66 6.83
N ALA A 51 23.24 -12.10 6.83
CA ALA A 51 22.15 -11.27 6.36
C ALA A 51 22.00 -10.01 7.21
N SER A 52 21.56 -8.92 6.61
CA SER A 52 21.41 -7.63 7.28
C SER A 52 20.14 -6.95 6.80
N TYR A 53 19.33 -6.48 7.74
CA TYR A 53 18.04 -5.86 7.45
C TYR A 53 17.96 -4.50 8.14
N LEU A 54 17.26 -3.56 7.50
CA LEU A 54 16.89 -2.29 8.12
C LEU A 54 15.39 -2.27 8.36
N LEU A 55 15.00 -2.04 9.60
CA LEU A 55 13.62 -1.79 10.00
C LEU A 55 13.41 -0.30 10.15
N VAL A 56 12.40 0.23 9.46
CA VAL A 56 11.98 1.64 9.54
C VAL A 56 10.56 1.68 10.09
N SER A 57 10.44 2.16 11.32
CA SER A 57 9.16 2.46 11.94
C SER A 57 8.87 3.95 11.80
N ILE A 58 7.64 4.28 11.45
CA ILE A 58 7.21 5.66 11.19
C ILE A 58 6.02 5.93 12.10
N ALA A 59 6.08 7.05 12.83
CA ALA A 59 5.00 7.52 13.67
C ALA A 59 3.75 7.76 12.82
N ARG A 60 2.59 7.35 13.35
CA ARG A 60 1.32 7.47 12.63
C ARG A 60 0.99 8.91 12.32
N GLU A 61 1.29 9.80 13.25
CA GLU A 61 1.07 11.24 13.18
C GLU A 61 1.84 11.86 12.01
N PHE A 62 3.07 11.40 11.75
CA PHE A 62 3.86 11.85 10.60
C PHE A 62 3.19 11.44 9.28
N ALA A 63 2.69 10.19 9.21
CA ALA A 63 1.97 9.70 8.05
C ALA A 63 0.67 10.49 7.82
N GLU A 64 -0.09 10.79 8.88
CA GLU A 64 -1.32 11.57 8.79
C GLU A 64 -1.05 12.99 8.29
N GLN A 65 -0.08 13.70 8.90
CA GLN A 65 0.33 15.05 8.50
C GLN A 65 0.79 15.14 7.04
N THR A 66 1.48 14.11 6.54
CA THR A 66 1.98 14.08 5.16
C THR A 66 0.84 14.10 4.12
N PHE A 67 -0.36 13.63 4.48
CA PHE A 67 -1.53 13.53 3.59
C PHE A 67 -2.73 14.39 4.01
N GLU A 68 -2.60 15.22 5.05
CA GLU A 68 -3.65 16.16 5.45
C GLU A 68 -4.11 17.03 4.26
N GLY A 69 -5.42 17.03 3.98
CA GLY A 69 -6.03 17.75 2.86
C GLY A 69 -6.21 16.95 1.57
N SER A 70 -5.62 15.76 1.44
CA SER A 70 -5.84 14.86 0.30
C SER A 70 -6.88 13.80 0.65
N ALA A 71 -8.16 14.20 0.66
CA ALA A 71 -9.31 13.45 1.20
C ALA A 71 -9.55 12.02 0.62
N SER A 72 -8.80 11.59 -0.39
CA SER A 72 -8.98 10.33 -1.10
C SER A 72 -7.86 9.30 -0.92
N TYR A 73 -6.79 9.59 -0.16
CA TYR A 73 -5.64 8.68 -0.05
C TYR A 73 -5.45 8.19 1.38
N ARG A 74 -6.32 7.27 1.82
CA ARG A 74 -6.08 6.59 3.10
C ARG A 74 -4.94 5.60 2.93
N LEU A 75 -3.76 5.95 3.42
CA LEU A 75 -2.67 4.99 3.63
C LEU A 75 -3.09 3.76 4.45
N ALA A 76 -4.13 3.90 5.28
CA ALA A 76 -4.73 2.81 6.04
C ALA A 76 -5.41 1.73 5.17
N GLU A 77 -5.63 1.98 3.88
CA GLU A 77 -6.23 1.01 2.94
C GLU A 77 -5.17 0.20 2.16
N VAL A 78 -3.88 0.52 2.33
CA VAL A 78 -2.80 -0.22 1.68
C VAL A 78 -2.64 -1.58 2.33
N PRO A 79 -2.83 -2.70 1.60
CA PRO A 79 -2.65 -4.02 2.19
C PRO A 79 -1.17 -4.26 2.53
N PRO A 80 -0.89 -5.15 3.50
CA PRO A 80 0.47 -5.59 3.77
C PRO A 80 1.11 -6.21 2.52
N TRP A 81 2.38 -5.90 2.26
CA TRP A 81 3.15 -6.44 1.14
C TRP A 81 4.44 -7.07 1.64
N ILE A 82 4.69 -8.33 1.26
CA ILE A 82 5.87 -9.08 1.71
C ILE A 82 6.70 -9.52 0.52
N GLY A 83 8.01 -9.22 0.56
CA GLY A 83 8.99 -9.74 -0.41
C GLY A 83 8.93 -9.08 -1.78
N PHE A 84 8.24 -7.95 -1.91
CA PHE A 84 8.17 -7.20 -3.17
C PHE A 84 9.42 -6.35 -3.39
N ARG A 85 9.57 -5.81 -4.60
CA ARG A 85 10.66 -4.91 -4.98
C ARG A 85 10.11 -3.75 -5.79
N ASP A 86 10.45 -2.54 -5.39
CA ASP A 86 10.19 -1.30 -6.11
C ASP A 86 11.44 -0.45 -6.01
N SER A 87 11.99 -0.02 -7.16
CA SER A 87 13.28 0.68 -7.20
C SER A 87 13.26 2.02 -6.47
N THR A 88 12.12 2.70 -6.47
CA THR A 88 11.96 4.00 -5.80
C THR A 88 11.94 3.81 -4.30
N MET A 89 11.16 2.84 -3.80
CA MET A 89 11.10 2.51 -2.38
C MET A 89 12.41 1.92 -1.88
N GLU A 90 13.07 1.07 -2.66
CA GLU A 90 14.38 0.49 -2.34
C GLU A 90 15.42 1.60 -2.17
N MET A 91 15.48 2.55 -3.11
CA MET A 91 16.41 3.68 -3.04
C MET A 91 16.14 4.60 -1.85
N ALA A 92 14.87 4.90 -1.55
CA ALA A 92 14.52 5.72 -0.39
C ALA A 92 14.95 5.06 0.93
N LEU A 93 14.71 3.75 1.09
CA LEU A 93 15.14 3.00 2.28
C LEU A 93 16.66 2.89 2.38
N GLN A 94 17.37 2.73 1.26
CA GLN A 94 18.84 2.74 1.24
C GLN A 94 19.42 4.11 1.63
N LYS A 95 18.79 5.21 1.20
CA LYS A 95 19.18 6.56 1.62
C LYS A 95 18.97 6.75 3.13
N ILE A 96 17.84 6.30 3.68
CA ILE A 96 17.63 6.29 5.13
C ILE A 96 18.76 5.50 5.83
N ALA A 97 19.13 4.34 5.31
CA ALA A 97 20.25 3.55 5.85
C ALA A 97 21.59 4.32 5.81
N ALA A 98 21.83 5.11 4.76
CA ALA A 98 23.04 5.90 4.60
C ALA A 98 23.11 7.06 5.61
N GLU A 99 21.99 7.76 5.84
CA GLU A 99 21.88 8.82 6.85
C GLU A 99 22.16 8.28 8.27
N LEU A 100 21.70 7.06 8.57
CA LEU A 100 21.99 6.41 9.86
C LEU A 100 23.49 6.09 10.04
N ARG A 101 24.21 5.84 8.94
CA ARG A 101 25.63 5.49 8.98
C ARG A 101 26.52 6.73 9.15
N PHE A 102 26.10 7.87 8.60
CA PHE A 102 26.86 9.11 8.61
C PHE A 102 25.94 10.28 8.98
N PRO A 103 25.51 10.38 10.25
CA PRO A 103 24.58 11.41 10.67
C PRO A 103 25.23 12.79 10.60
N ASP A 104 24.51 13.73 10.02
CA ASP A 104 24.85 15.15 9.93
C ASP A 104 23.66 16.02 10.40
N PRO A 105 23.84 17.36 10.53
CA PRO A 105 22.77 18.24 11.01
C PRO A 105 21.49 18.26 10.16
N ILE A 106 21.54 17.84 8.88
CA ILE A 106 20.39 17.82 7.95
C ILE A 106 19.85 16.40 7.73
N SER A 107 20.47 15.36 8.28
CA SER A 107 20.04 13.96 8.13
C SER A 107 18.59 13.74 8.53
N VAL A 108 18.08 14.41 9.57
CA VAL A 108 16.66 14.29 9.98
C VAL A 108 15.74 14.72 8.85
N THR A 109 15.95 15.91 8.29
CA THR A 109 15.19 16.43 7.15
C THR A 109 15.30 15.52 5.93
N MET A 110 16.49 14.96 5.69
CA MET A 110 16.70 14.01 4.60
C MET A 110 15.89 12.72 4.82
N VAL A 111 15.91 12.14 6.01
CA VAL A 111 15.10 10.96 6.37
C VAL A 111 13.61 11.25 6.21
N GLU A 112 13.12 12.37 6.73
CA GLU A 112 11.71 12.78 6.58
C GLU A 112 11.31 12.90 5.10
N SER A 113 12.18 13.47 4.25
CA SER A 113 11.94 13.55 2.81
C SER A 113 11.83 12.17 2.15
N GLN A 114 12.67 11.21 2.56
CA GLN A 114 12.62 9.84 2.03
C GLN A 114 11.38 9.10 2.51
N VAL A 115 10.96 9.31 3.77
CA VAL A 115 9.72 8.75 4.31
C VAL A 115 8.50 9.29 3.54
N THR A 116 8.46 10.60 3.26
CA THR A 116 7.42 11.19 2.40
C THR A 116 7.38 10.55 1.01
N GLN A 117 8.55 10.33 0.39
CA GLN A 117 8.65 9.66 -0.90
C GLN A 117 8.12 8.22 -0.87
N LEU A 118 8.41 7.47 0.21
CA LEU A 118 7.88 6.11 0.40
C LEU A 118 6.36 6.11 0.39
N PHE A 119 5.73 7.01 1.13
CA PHE A 119 4.27 7.07 1.17
C PHE A 119 3.65 7.48 -0.16
N VAL A 120 4.21 8.48 -0.84
CA VAL A 120 3.74 8.88 -2.18
C VAL A 120 3.80 7.69 -3.15
N GLN A 121 4.90 6.93 -3.14
CA GLN A 121 5.04 5.77 -4.00
C GLN A 121 4.05 4.66 -3.64
N MET A 122 3.80 4.40 -2.35
CA MET A 122 2.77 3.44 -1.95
C MET A 122 1.39 3.85 -2.45
N VAL A 123 0.99 5.11 -2.30
CA VAL A 123 -0.30 5.61 -2.80
C VAL A 123 -0.44 5.36 -4.31
N ARG A 124 0.63 5.64 -5.08
CA ARG A 124 0.66 5.37 -6.54
C ARG A 124 0.54 3.88 -6.88
N LEU A 125 1.22 3.02 -6.15
CA LEU A 125 1.17 1.57 -6.35
C LEU A 125 -0.22 0.99 -6.03
N ASN A 126 -0.90 1.52 -5.01
CA ASN A 126 -2.27 1.10 -4.69
C ASN A 126 -3.29 1.56 -5.74
N GLN A 127 -3.11 2.75 -6.30
CA GLN A 127 -3.99 3.26 -7.36
C GLN A 127 -3.80 2.51 -8.68
N THR A 128 -2.58 2.11 -9.01
CA THR A 128 -2.31 1.34 -10.24
C THR A 128 -2.85 -0.09 -10.17
N GLY A 129 -3.02 -0.65 -8.97
CA GLY A 129 -3.73 -1.91 -8.74
C GLY A 129 -5.26 -1.82 -8.88
N HIS A 130 -5.82 -0.61 -8.75
CA HIS A 130 -7.20 -0.34 -9.16
C HIS A 130 -7.22 -0.20 -10.68
N GLN A 131 -7.20 -1.33 -11.41
CA GLN A 131 -7.97 -1.34 -12.65
C GLN A 131 -9.34 -0.76 -12.30
N PRO A 132 -9.87 0.23 -13.03
CA PRO A 132 -11.27 0.61 -12.85
C PRO A 132 -12.03 -0.70 -12.95
N VAL A 133 -12.70 -1.10 -11.86
CA VAL A 133 -13.49 -2.31 -11.83
C VAL A 133 -14.37 -2.21 -13.07
N LYS A 134 -14.22 -3.16 -14.02
CA LYS A 134 -15.13 -3.29 -15.17
C LYS A 134 -16.48 -3.78 -14.64
N GLY A 135 -17.08 -2.95 -13.82
CA GLY A 135 -18.28 -3.15 -13.04
C GLY A 135 -18.87 -1.76 -12.85
N GLY A 136 -19.33 -1.22 -13.96
CA GLY A 136 -20.13 -0.03 -14.05
C GLY A 136 -21.16 -0.29 -15.13
N LEU A 137 -22.35 0.26 -14.94
CA LEU A 137 -23.39 0.25 -15.96
C LEU A 137 -22.82 0.84 -17.25
N SER A 138 -23.11 0.21 -18.39
CA SER A 138 -22.68 0.77 -19.66
C SER A 138 -23.23 2.20 -19.81
N ALA A 139 -22.58 3.06 -20.59
CA ALA A 139 -23.12 4.41 -20.82
C ALA A 139 -24.55 4.39 -21.38
N PHE A 140 -24.92 3.30 -22.06
CA PHE A 140 -26.27 3.01 -22.52
C PHE A 140 -27.22 2.72 -21.34
N ASP A 141 -26.82 1.85 -20.43
CA ASP A 141 -27.60 1.50 -19.24
C ASP A 141 -27.78 2.70 -18.29
N LEU A 142 -26.74 3.52 -18.13
CA LEU A 142 -26.82 4.78 -17.37
C LEU A 142 -27.83 5.76 -17.97
N LYS A 143 -27.81 5.96 -19.30
CA LYS A 143 -28.79 6.82 -19.96
C LYS A 143 -30.22 6.31 -19.79
N ARG A 144 -30.40 5.00 -19.80
CA ARG A 144 -31.71 4.37 -19.64
C ARG A 144 -32.25 4.53 -18.22
N VAL A 145 -31.40 4.35 -17.21
CA VAL A 145 -31.74 4.63 -15.81
C VAL A 145 -32.06 6.10 -15.59
N VAL A 146 -31.26 7.01 -16.12
CA VAL A 146 -31.51 8.47 -16.00
C VAL A 146 -32.84 8.84 -16.68
N GLY A 147 -33.09 8.34 -17.88
CA GLY A 147 -34.36 8.57 -18.58
C GLY A 147 -35.57 8.03 -17.81
N MET A 148 -35.43 6.88 -17.15
CA MET A 148 -36.48 6.33 -16.28
C MET A 148 -36.77 7.25 -15.09
N ILE A 149 -35.72 7.72 -14.40
CA ILE A 149 -35.84 8.64 -13.27
C ILE A 149 -36.51 9.95 -13.70
N GLU A 150 -36.11 10.49 -14.84
CA GLU A 150 -36.66 11.76 -15.38
C GLU A 150 -38.11 11.63 -15.87
N SER A 151 -38.53 10.43 -16.29
CA SER A 151 -39.89 10.19 -16.78
C SER A 151 -40.95 10.03 -15.68
N LEU A 152 -40.54 9.84 -14.43
CA LEU A 152 -41.43 9.62 -13.29
C LEU A 152 -41.68 10.94 -12.55
N SER A 153 -42.86 11.53 -12.74
CA SER A 153 -43.24 12.81 -12.12
C SER A 153 -43.83 12.70 -10.72
N ASP A 154 -44.07 11.50 -10.18
CA ASP A 154 -44.50 11.34 -8.78
C ASP A 154 -44.10 9.97 -8.23
N GLY A 155 -43.30 9.97 -7.16
CA GLY A 155 -42.68 8.77 -6.58
C GLY A 155 -41.45 8.29 -7.36
N GLY A 156 -40.26 8.65 -6.88
CA GLY A 156 -39.00 8.20 -7.49
C GLY A 156 -38.90 6.67 -7.55
N PRO A 157 -38.15 6.11 -8.51
CA PRO A 157 -38.09 4.67 -8.71
C PRO A 157 -37.48 3.96 -7.49
N THR A 158 -37.97 2.76 -7.19
CA THR A 158 -37.35 1.92 -6.16
C THR A 158 -36.10 1.24 -6.71
N LEU A 159 -35.23 0.76 -5.81
CA LEU A 159 -34.05 -0.02 -6.20
C LEU A 159 -34.40 -1.26 -7.03
N ALA A 160 -35.58 -1.86 -6.82
CA ALA A 160 -36.06 -3.00 -7.59
C ALA A 160 -36.44 -2.60 -9.03
N ASP A 161 -37.00 -1.41 -9.22
CA ASP A 161 -37.36 -0.87 -10.54
C ASP A 161 -36.11 -0.55 -11.36
N LEU A 162 -35.09 0.03 -10.72
CA LEU A 162 -33.78 0.28 -11.32
C LEU A 162 -33.07 -1.02 -11.73
N ALA A 163 -33.08 -2.03 -10.85
CA ALA A 163 -32.49 -3.33 -11.14
C ALA A 163 -33.19 -4.05 -12.31
N LYS A 164 -34.53 -3.98 -12.35
CA LYS A 164 -35.32 -4.57 -13.44
C LYS A 164 -35.06 -3.90 -14.78
N GLU A 165 -34.87 -2.58 -14.80
CA GLU A 165 -34.51 -1.88 -16.02
C GLU A 165 -33.16 -2.40 -16.53
N LEU A 166 -32.19 -2.58 -15.65
CA LEU A 166 -30.82 -2.96 -15.99
C LEU A 166 -30.60 -4.41 -16.44
N GLY A 167 -31.59 -5.29 -16.23
CA GLY A 167 -31.57 -6.71 -16.63
C GLY A 167 -31.20 -7.64 -15.50
#